data_AF-A0A9E5S103-F1
#
_entry.id   AF-A0A9E5S103-F1
#
_cell.length_a   1.000
_cell.length_b   1.000
_cell.length_c   1.000
_cell.angle_alpha   90.00
_cell.angle_beta   90.00
_cell.angle_gamma   90.00
#
_symmetry.space_group_name_H-M   'P 1'
#
loop_
_entity.id
_entity.type
_entity.pdbx_description
1 polymer ?
#
loop_
_entity_poly.entity_id
_entity_poly.type
_entity_poly.pdbx_seq_one_letter_code
_entity_poly.pdbx_strand_id
1 'polypeptide(L)'
;MLQVPDTRLHHIRRQISRQVAFPEELSISFDEQAALDFLSDVAACDDRDELESFTALLPRSRLNDLFGALLMVPEEKSRDLLPRLLHILRHRLTPSLTEIGWAFFQNHFPDDRMNRMLETMIGAPTEKTGDPPYLRGIARVADLPTIDDTLPERLGVSLAKTQDTLLSAYLIETAILPESPFAAALLAHYFRHCSQQALAQNGRSFVHAVRINQPAIQIELVGGYFAQDRLEKVWRSVNQALLELFGPPRPHRLQSGSSPDLETDLRFWDRLDQDAEAHFRHWVMIDKLRRHVADQPRKVFFYGQCDHHKIREILRWDDKTLILVFDHFVLADDLEDEAQLYYYDLPTFRLLRDNKSPGMSLSNPPMSVRTARDVMLTGEQHNVVSLSLEAVNLLYSRDFIAEQLKTTRNGM
;
A
#
# COMPACT_ATOMS: atom_id res chain seq x y z
N MET A 1 29.45 10.41 -15.47
CA MET A 1 27.98 10.29 -15.55
C MET A 1 27.38 11.51 -14.90
N LEU A 2 26.84 12.44 -15.70
CA LEU A 2 26.20 13.66 -15.20
C LEU A 2 24.78 13.30 -14.75
N GLN A 3 24.53 13.27 -13.45
CA GLN A 3 23.18 13.25 -12.90
C GLN A 3 22.51 14.58 -13.24
N VAL A 4 21.52 14.55 -14.12
CA VAL A 4 20.68 15.72 -14.39
C VAL A 4 19.72 15.85 -13.21
N PRO A 5 19.69 16.98 -12.49
CA PRO A 5 18.79 17.17 -11.37
C PRO A 5 17.32 17.18 -11.84
N ASP A 6 16.44 16.51 -11.10
CA ASP A 6 15.01 16.29 -11.42
C ASP A 6 14.24 17.56 -11.82
N THR A 7 14.65 18.71 -11.30
CA THR A 7 14.06 20.02 -11.64
C THR A 7 14.31 20.44 -13.09
N ARG A 8 15.47 20.09 -13.68
CA ARG A 8 15.74 20.31 -15.10
C ARG A 8 14.97 19.33 -15.98
N LEU A 9 14.83 18.08 -15.54
CA LEU A 9 14.01 17.07 -16.22
C LEU A 9 12.54 17.49 -16.26
N HIS A 10 11.98 17.99 -15.16
CA HIS A 10 10.62 18.56 -15.13
C HIS A 10 10.46 19.79 -16.04
N HIS A 11 11.47 20.68 -16.10
CA HIS A 11 11.40 21.86 -16.95
C HIS A 11 11.49 21.50 -18.44
N ILE A 12 12.36 20.56 -18.80
CA ILE A 12 12.49 20.00 -20.16
C ILE A 12 11.19 19.27 -20.54
N ARG A 13 10.62 18.45 -19.64
CA ARG A 13 9.34 17.75 -19.86
C ARG A 13 8.18 18.74 -20.06
N ARG A 14 8.16 19.87 -19.32
CA ARG A 14 7.20 20.98 -19.54
C ARG A 14 7.44 21.76 -20.84
N GLN A 15 8.68 21.86 -21.32
CA GLN A 15 8.97 22.51 -22.60
C GLN A 15 8.62 21.59 -23.78
N ILE A 16 8.84 20.29 -23.65
CA ILE A 16 8.47 19.28 -24.64
C ILE A 16 6.95 19.06 -24.65
N SER A 17 6.27 19.02 -23.50
CA SER A 17 4.80 18.88 -23.45
C SER A 17 4.06 20.04 -24.10
N ARG A 18 4.66 21.25 -24.08
CA ARG A 18 4.17 22.42 -24.82
C ARG A 18 4.29 22.30 -26.35
N GLN A 19 5.06 21.34 -26.86
CA GLN A 19 5.31 21.14 -28.29
C GLN A 19 4.80 19.78 -28.80
N VAL A 20 4.70 18.78 -27.93
CA VAL A 20 4.20 17.43 -28.20
C VAL A 20 3.45 16.95 -26.95
N ALA A 21 2.12 16.89 -26.99
CA ALA A 21 1.34 16.39 -25.86
C ALA A 21 1.65 14.90 -25.65
N PHE A 22 1.99 14.54 -24.41
CA PHE A 22 2.29 13.15 -24.07
C PHE A 22 1.00 12.31 -24.02
N PRO A 23 1.02 11.04 -24.44
CA PRO A 23 -0.15 10.15 -24.38
C PRO A 23 -0.86 10.15 -23.02
N GLU A 24 -0.09 10.21 -21.92
CA GLU A 24 -0.60 10.25 -20.55
C GLU A 24 -1.34 11.55 -20.24
N GLU A 25 -0.88 12.69 -20.78
CA GLU A 25 -1.53 13.98 -20.55
C GLU A 25 -2.84 14.09 -21.34
N LEU A 26 -2.84 13.61 -22.59
CA LEU A 26 -4.02 13.61 -23.46
C LEU A 26 -5.14 12.71 -22.94
N SER A 27 -4.79 11.58 -22.35
CA SER A 27 -5.75 10.59 -21.84
C SER A 27 -6.31 10.92 -20.46
N ILE A 28 -5.73 11.90 -19.75
CA ILE A 28 -6.30 12.40 -18.48
C ILE A 28 -7.27 13.55 -18.75
N SER A 29 -6.91 14.43 -19.68
CA SER A 29 -7.73 15.58 -20.05
C SER A 29 -7.68 15.76 -21.57
N PHE A 30 -8.84 15.67 -22.20
CA PHE A 30 -9.01 15.95 -23.62
C PHE A 30 -9.95 17.15 -23.82
N ASP A 31 -9.89 17.77 -24.99
CA ASP A 31 -10.77 18.88 -25.34
C ASP A 31 -12.16 18.35 -25.70
N GLU A 32 -13.11 18.48 -24.78
CA GLU A 32 -14.49 18.03 -24.95
C GLU A 32 -15.18 18.74 -26.13
N GLN A 33 -14.89 20.02 -26.38
CA GLN A 33 -15.49 20.74 -27.50
C GLN A 33 -14.96 20.21 -28.82
N ALA A 34 -13.64 20.00 -28.93
CA ALA A 34 -13.05 19.41 -30.12
C ALA A 34 -13.57 17.99 -30.39
N ALA A 35 -13.79 17.19 -29.34
CA ALA A 35 -14.40 15.87 -29.43
C ALA A 35 -15.86 15.92 -29.91
N LEU A 36 -16.67 16.86 -29.41
CA LEU A 36 -18.05 17.07 -29.85
C LEU A 36 -18.13 17.57 -31.30
N ASP A 37 -17.24 18.49 -31.68
CA ASP A 37 -17.14 18.97 -33.06
C ASP A 37 -16.77 17.82 -33.99
N PHE A 38 -15.81 16.97 -33.59
CA PHE A 38 -15.45 15.76 -34.33
C PHE A 38 -16.62 14.78 -34.47
N LEU A 39 -17.40 14.56 -33.41
CA LEU A 39 -18.60 13.73 -33.47
C LEU A 39 -19.64 14.31 -34.44
N SER A 40 -19.82 15.63 -34.44
CA SER A 40 -20.73 16.32 -35.34
C SER A 40 -20.30 16.14 -36.79
N ASP A 41 -19.00 16.27 -37.09
CA ASP A 41 -18.45 16.07 -38.43
C ASP A 41 -18.68 14.63 -38.93
N VAL A 42 -18.47 13.63 -38.07
CA VAL A 42 -18.71 12.21 -38.40
C VAL A 42 -20.20 11.91 -38.59
N ALA A 43 -21.06 12.54 -37.79
CA ALA A 43 -22.50 12.40 -37.91
C ALA A 43 -23.06 13.07 -39.18
N ALA A 44 -22.37 14.09 -39.70
CA ALA A 44 -22.74 14.79 -40.93
C ALA A 44 -22.38 14.03 -42.22
N CYS A 45 -21.64 12.93 -42.14
CA CYS A 45 -21.41 12.04 -43.27
C CYS A 45 -22.68 11.21 -43.51
N ASP A 46 -23.37 11.42 -44.63
CA ASP A 46 -24.66 10.78 -44.92
C ASP A 46 -24.48 9.30 -45.29
N ASP A 47 -23.37 8.95 -45.93
CA ASP A 47 -23.09 7.60 -46.39
C ASP A 47 -21.63 7.14 -46.16
N ARG A 48 -21.34 5.93 -46.64
CA ARG A 48 -20.03 5.31 -46.48
C ARG A 48 -18.95 5.97 -47.33
N ASP A 49 -19.27 6.46 -48.53
CA ASP A 49 -18.29 7.06 -49.43
C ASP A 49 -17.87 8.44 -48.92
N GLU A 50 -18.80 9.18 -48.33
CA GLU A 50 -18.52 10.41 -47.60
C GLU A 50 -17.64 10.15 -46.36
N LEU A 51 -17.95 9.10 -45.59
CA LEU A 51 -17.13 8.72 -44.43
C LEU A 51 -15.71 8.30 -44.85
N GLU A 52 -15.56 7.55 -45.94
CA GLU A 52 -14.25 7.15 -46.48
C GLU A 52 -13.44 8.38 -46.94
N SER A 53 -14.10 9.33 -47.62
CA SER A 53 -13.50 10.59 -48.04
C SER A 53 -13.07 11.46 -46.85
N PHE A 54 -13.94 11.60 -45.85
CA PHE A 54 -13.62 12.28 -44.59
C PHE A 54 -12.44 11.62 -43.89
N THR A 55 -12.46 10.29 -43.78
CA THR A 55 -11.41 9.49 -43.15
C THR A 55 -10.07 9.69 -43.86
N ALA A 56 -10.03 9.80 -45.18
CA ALA A 56 -8.79 10.02 -45.93
C ALA A 56 -8.23 11.44 -45.74
N LEU A 57 -9.10 12.45 -45.67
CA LEU A 57 -8.72 13.86 -45.57
C LEU A 57 -8.44 14.33 -44.13
N LEU A 58 -8.78 13.50 -43.13
CA LEU A 58 -8.66 13.87 -41.72
C LEU A 58 -7.19 14.20 -41.34
N PRO A 59 -6.91 15.41 -40.84
CA PRO A 59 -5.57 15.79 -40.43
C PRO A 59 -5.16 15.06 -39.15
N ARG A 60 -3.86 14.82 -38.99
CA ARG A 60 -3.33 14.07 -37.83
C ARG A 60 -3.63 14.74 -36.49
N SER A 61 -3.69 16.07 -36.44
CA SER A 61 -4.05 16.81 -35.22
C SER A 61 -5.45 16.48 -34.73
N ARG A 62 -6.41 16.27 -35.65
CA ARG A 62 -7.81 15.92 -35.34
C ARG A 62 -8.01 14.44 -35.02
N LEU A 63 -7.05 13.57 -35.35
CA LEU A 63 -7.14 12.14 -35.02
C LEU A 63 -7.06 11.89 -33.51
N ASN A 64 -6.47 12.80 -32.74
CA ASN A 64 -6.43 12.66 -31.28
C ASN A 64 -7.81 12.89 -30.65
N ASP A 65 -8.64 13.73 -31.26
CA ASP A 65 -10.01 14.02 -30.81
C ASP A 65 -10.91 12.78 -30.93
N LEU A 66 -10.51 11.79 -31.75
CA LEU A 66 -11.22 10.52 -31.92
C LEU A 66 -11.46 9.79 -30.60
N PHE A 67 -10.49 9.81 -29.68
CA PHE A 67 -10.61 9.11 -28.39
C PHE A 67 -11.59 9.82 -27.45
N GLY A 68 -11.53 11.15 -27.40
CA GLY A 68 -12.53 11.96 -26.71
C GLY A 68 -13.92 11.77 -27.31
N ALA A 69 -14.01 11.77 -28.64
CA ALA A 69 -15.25 11.54 -29.38
C ALA A 69 -15.87 10.18 -29.01
N LEU A 70 -15.07 9.10 -28.98
CA LEU A 70 -15.54 7.79 -28.53
C LEU A 70 -16.18 7.86 -27.14
N LEU A 71 -15.53 8.50 -26.17
CA LEU A 71 -16.05 8.66 -24.80
C LEU A 71 -17.31 9.52 -24.72
N MET A 72 -17.48 10.48 -25.63
CA MET A 72 -18.60 11.42 -25.63
C MET A 72 -19.80 10.98 -26.48
N VAL A 73 -19.73 9.83 -27.18
CA VAL A 73 -20.86 9.32 -27.97
C VAL A 73 -22.11 9.16 -27.08
N PRO A 74 -23.24 9.81 -27.39
CA PRO A 74 -24.49 9.59 -26.65
C PRO A 74 -24.96 8.14 -26.81
N GLU A 75 -25.48 7.51 -25.75
CA GLU A 75 -25.94 6.11 -25.79
C GLU A 75 -26.96 5.87 -26.91
N GLU A 76 -27.87 6.82 -27.13
CA GLU A 76 -28.91 6.80 -28.16
C GLU A 76 -28.34 6.73 -29.58
N LYS A 77 -27.18 7.36 -29.82
CA LYS A 77 -26.49 7.40 -31.12
C LYS A 77 -25.35 6.39 -31.24
N SER A 78 -25.04 5.67 -30.17
CA SER A 78 -23.92 4.74 -30.10
C SER A 78 -23.98 3.65 -31.16
N ARG A 79 -25.18 3.14 -31.48
CA ARG A 79 -25.35 2.09 -32.50
C ARG A 79 -24.91 2.51 -33.91
N ASP A 80 -24.98 3.79 -34.25
CA ASP A 80 -24.61 4.31 -35.57
C ASP A 80 -23.22 4.96 -35.56
N LEU A 81 -22.92 5.81 -34.58
CA LEU A 81 -21.67 6.58 -34.56
C LEU A 81 -20.46 5.73 -34.14
N LEU A 82 -20.62 4.78 -33.22
CA LEU A 82 -19.49 3.99 -32.72
C LEU A 82 -18.82 3.16 -33.83
N PRO A 83 -19.55 2.40 -34.68
CA PRO A 83 -18.93 1.70 -35.82
C PRO A 83 -18.18 2.63 -36.78
N ARG A 84 -18.70 3.86 -37.01
CA ARG A 84 -18.06 4.85 -37.89
C ARG A 84 -16.74 5.37 -37.31
N LEU A 85 -16.70 5.64 -36.00
CA LEU A 85 -15.47 6.05 -35.30
C LEU A 85 -14.42 4.93 -35.29
N LEU A 86 -14.84 3.68 -35.02
CA LEU A 86 -13.94 2.52 -35.07
C LEU A 86 -13.44 2.24 -36.49
N HIS A 87 -14.25 2.55 -37.52
CA HIS A 87 -13.81 2.51 -38.91
C HIS A 87 -12.70 3.53 -39.18
N ILE A 88 -12.88 4.79 -38.78
CA ILE A 88 -11.83 5.83 -38.87
C ILE A 88 -10.54 5.35 -38.19
N LEU A 89 -10.65 4.83 -36.96
CA LEU A 89 -9.51 4.30 -36.21
C LEU A 89 -8.76 3.21 -37.00
N ARG A 90 -9.49 2.22 -37.50
CA ARG A 90 -8.91 1.08 -38.23
C ARG A 90 -8.16 1.52 -39.49
N HIS A 91 -8.71 2.48 -40.23
CA HIS A 91 -8.11 2.96 -41.48
C HIS A 91 -6.95 3.93 -41.28
N ARG A 92 -6.88 4.61 -40.13
CA ARG A 92 -5.87 5.64 -39.83
C ARG A 92 -4.94 5.26 -38.67
N LEU A 93 -4.92 3.99 -38.26
CA LEU A 93 -4.09 3.53 -37.17
C LEU A 93 -2.61 3.71 -37.50
N THR A 94 -1.88 4.35 -36.59
CA THR A 94 -0.42 4.53 -36.67
C THR A 94 0.19 4.16 -35.32
N PRO A 95 1.49 3.82 -35.24
CA PRO A 95 2.13 3.47 -33.96
C PRO A 95 1.90 4.51 -32.85
N SER A 96 1.99 5.79 -33.19
CA SER A 96 1.73 6.91 -32.26
C SER A 96 0.26 7.00 -31.84
N LEU A 97 -0.68 6.73 -32.74
CA LEU A 97 -2.11 6.71 -32.40
C LEU A 97 -2.44 5.49 -31.53
N THR A 98 -1.76 4.35 -31.76
CA THR A 98 -1.87 3.15 -30.93
C THR A 98 -1.39 3.39 -29.51
N GLU A 99 -0.28 4.12 -29.34
CA GLU A 99 0.23 4.48 -28.02
C GLU A 99 -0.74 5.39 -27.25
N ILE A 100 -1.33 6.39 -27.93
CA ILE A 100 -2.35 7.26 -27.34
C ILE A 100 -3.60 6.47 -26.98
N GLY A 101 -4.08 5.61 -27.88
CA GLY A 101 -5.24 4.75 -27.61
C GLY A 101 -5.02 3.83 -26.42
N TRP A 102 -3.81 3.28 -26.26
CA TRP A 102 -3.46 2.49 -25.08
C TRP A 102 -3.53 3.29 -23.78
N ALA A 103 -3.10 4.54 -23.79
CA ALA A 103 -3.22 5.42 -22.62
C ALA A 103 -4.68 5.77 -22.30
N PHE A 104 -5.50 6.08 -23.31
CA PHE A 104 -6.94 6.35 -23.15
C PHE A 104 -7.70 5.14 -22.59
N PHE A 105 -7.44 3.95 -23.13
CA PHE A 105 -8.03 2.71 -22.62
C PHE A 105 -7.78 2.57 -21.11
N GLN A 106 -6.55 2.77 -20.68
CA GLN A 106 -6.17 2.59 -19.28
C GLN A 106 -6.83 3.63 -18.36
N ASN A 107 -6.83 4.91 -18.76
CA ASN A 107 -7.37 6.01 -17.95
C ASN A 107 -8.90 6.03 -17.87
N HIS A 108 -9.59 5.48 -18.87
CA HIS A 108 -11.04 5.43 -18.93
C HIS A 108 -11.63 4.03 -18.71
N PHE A 109 -10.81 3.08 -18.28
CA PHE A 109 -11.29 1.76 -17.87
C PHE A 109 -12.27 1.88 -16.67
N PRO A 110 -13.41 1.14 -16.63
CA PRO A 110 -13.88 0.11 -17.58
C PRO A 110 -14.96 0.60 -18.58
N ASP A 111 -14.66 1.56 -19.46
CA ASP A 111 -15.61 1.97 -20.51
C ASP A 111 -15.68 0.97 -21.70
N ASP A 112 -16.90 0.52 -22.05
CA ASP A 112 -17.14 -0.46 -23.14
C ASP A 112 -16.65 0.02 -24.51
N ARG A 113 -16.68 1.33 -24.78
CA ARG A 113 -16.25 1.89 -26.06
C ARG A 113 -14.73 1.85 -26.16
N MET A 114 -14.05 2.08 -25.04
CA MET A 114 -12.60 1.88 -24.93
C MET A 114 -12.20 0.42 -25.09
N ASN A 115 -12.99 -0.53 -24.59
CA ASN A 115 -12.76 -1.96 -24.84
C ASN A 115 -12.82 -2.28 -26.35
N ARG A 116 -13.88 -1.82 -27.05
CA ARG A 116 -14.04 -2.02 -28.50
C ARG A 116 -12.97 -1.31 -29.33
N MET A 117 -12.51 -0.16 -28.87
CA MET A 117 -11.37 0.55 -29.46
C MET A 117 -10.11 -0.31 -29.35
N LEU A 118 -9.81 -0.86 -28.18
CA LEU A 118 -8.66 -1.73 -27.97
C LEU A 118 -8.75 -3.01 -28.84
N GLU A 119 -9.92 -3.65 -28.94
CA GLU A 119 -10.16 -4.77 -29.84
C GLU A 119 -9.87 -4.40 -31.31
N THR A 120 -10.29 -3.21 -31.72
CA THR A 120 -10.03 -2.70 -33.08
C THR A 120 -8.53 -2.49 -33.33
N MET A 121 -7.79 -2.04 -32.32
CA MET A 121 -6.34 -1.84 -32.40
C MET A 121 -5.58 -3.16 -32.47
N ILE A 122 -6.02 -4.18 -31.72
CA ILE A 122 -5.40 -5.52 -31.73
C ILE A 122 -5.57 -6.23 -33.07
N GLY A 123 -6.72 -6.06 -33.72
CA GLY A 123 -7.00 -6.64 -35.04
C GLY A 123 -6.25 -5.97 -36.21
N ALA A 124 -5.55 -4.85 -35.97
CA ALA A 124 -4.87 -4.10 -37.01
C ALA A 124 -3.38 -4.49 -37.11
N PRO A 125 -2.81 -4.61 -38.33
CA PRO A 125 -1.40 -4.93 -38.51
C PRO A 125 -0.52 -3.75 -38.07
N THR A 126 0.17 -3.87 -36.94
CA THR A 126 1.22 -2.93 -36.55
C THR A 126 2.57 -3.35 -37.13
N GLU A 127 3.22 -2.46 -37.89
CA GLU A 127 4.59 -2.68 -38.38
C GLU A 127 5.55 -2.90 -37.20
N LYS A 128 6.27 -4.03 -37.22
CA LYS A 128 7.17 -4.48 -36.14
C LYS A 128 8.52 -3.77 -36.17
N THR A 129 8.55 -2.46 -35.99
CA THR A 129 9.81 -1.72 -35.82
C THR A 129 10.03 -1.36 -34.36
N GLY A 130 10.97 -2.06 -33.71
CA GLY A 130 11.51 -1.70 -32.39
C GLY A 130 10.77 -2.20 -31.15
N ASP A 131 9.69 -3.00 -31.30
CA ASP A 131 8.88 -3.59 -30.21
C ASP A 131 8.69 -2.67 -28.97
N PRO A 132 8.07 -1.49 -29.16
CA PRO A 132 7.87 -0.52 -28.10
C PRO A 132 7.01 -1.10 -26.94
N PRO A 133 7.21 -0.63 -25.70
CA PRO A 133 6.56 -1.20 -24.51
C PRO A 133 5.02 -1.29 -24.58
N TYR A 134 4.34 -0.29 -25.16
CA TYR A 134 2.88 -0.32 -25.28
C TYR A 134 2.38 -1.45 -26.21
N LEU A 135 3.14 -1.83 -27.25
CA LEU A 135 2.77 -2.97 -28.10
C LEU A 135 2.88 -4.28 -27.33
N ARG A 136 3.84 -4.40 -26.41
CA ARG A 136 3.91 -5.56 -25.50
C ARG A 136 2.70 -5.60 -24.58
N GLY A 137 2.31 -4.47 -24.00
CA GLY A 137 1.10 -4.36 -23.18
C GLY A 137 -0.16 -4.81 -23.93
N ILE A 138 -0.35 -4.27 -25.14
CA ILE A 138 -1.46 -4.66 -26.02
C ILE A 138 -1.40 -6.14 -26.38
N ALA A 139 -0.22 -6.68 -26.73
CA ALA A 139 -0.06 -8.10 -27.04
C ALA A 139 -0.44 -9.00 -25.86
N ARG A 140 -0.08 -8.62 -24.62
CA ARG A 140 -0.48 -9.37 -23.42
C ARG A 140 -2.00 -9.39 -23.21
N VAL A 141 -2.68 -8.31 -23.56
CA VAL A 141 -4.15 -8.26 -23.52
C VAL A 141 -4.75 -9.06 -24.68
N ALA A 142 -4.15 -9.01 -25.86
CA ALA A 142 -4.60 -9.74 -27.05
C ALA A 142 -4.54 -11.27 -26.90
N ASP A 143 -3.62 -11.78 -26.07
CA ASP A 143 -3.52 -13.20 -25.74
C ASP A 143 -4.69 -13.70 -24.87
N LEU A 144 -5.53 -12.80 -24.35
CA LEU A 144 -6.67 -13.15 -23.50
C LEU A 144 -7.97 -13.29 -24.32
N PRO A 145 -8.93 -14.14 -23.87
CA PRO A 145 -10.10 -14.49 -24.68
C PRO A 145 -11.07 -13.35 -24.98
N THR A 146 -11.16 -12.38 -24.07
CA THR A 146 -12.14 -11.28 -24.10
C THR A 146 -11.52 -10.00 -23.55
N ILE A 147 -11.96 -8.84 -24.04
CA ILE A 147 -11.61 -7.52 -23.52
C ILE A 147 -12.86 -6.92 -22.87
N ASP A 148 -12.93 -7.04 -21.56
CA ASP A 148 -14.07 -6.66 -20.73
C ASP A 148 -13.58 -6.09 -19.38
N ASP A 149 -14.52 -5.76 -18.50
CA ASP A 149 -14.27 -5.26 -17.14
C ASP A 149 -13.53 -6.26 -16.22
N THR A 150 -13.51 -7.55 -16.57
CA THR A 150 -12.77 -8.58 -15.84
C THR A 150 -11.35 -8.80 -16.38
N LEU A 151 -10.93 -8.02 -17.39
CA LEU A 151 -9.58 -8.08 -17.96
C LEU A 151 -8.46 -7.90 -16.90
N PRO A 152 -8.50 -6.89 -16.00
CA PRO A 152 -7.45 -6.71 -14.99
C PRO A 152 -7.39 -7.89 -14.01
N GLU A 153 -8.51 -8.54 -13.73
CA GLU A 153 -8.55 -9.74 -12.90
C GLU A 153 -7.78 -10.89 -13.55
N ARG A 154 -8.12 -11.23 -14.80
CA ARG A 154 -7.44 -12.31 -15.53
C ARG A 154 -5.94 -12.07 -15.62
N LEU A 155 -5.54 -10.83 -15.93
CA LEU A 155 -4.15 -10.47 -16.04
C LEU A 155 -3.44 -10.51 -14.68
N GLY A 156 -4.07 -9.96 -13.63
CA GLY A 156 -3.53 -9.95 -12.27
C GLY A 156 -3.35 -11.35 -11.70
N VAL A 157 -4.34 -12.23 -11.88
CA VAL A 157 -4.28 -13.65 -11.49
C VAL A 157 -3.19 -14.39 -12.26
N SER A 158 -3.06 -14.14 -13.57
CA SER A 158 -2.00 -14.74 -14.37
C SER A 158 -0.61 -14.31 -13.89
N LEU A 159 -0.42 -13.03 -13.62
CA LEU A 159 0.84 -12.47 -13.11
C LEU A 159 1.17 -13.00 -11.72
N ALA A 160 0.17 -13.14 -10.84
CA ALA A 160 0.36 -13.68 -9.49
C ALA A 160 0.88 -15.13 -9.49
N LYS A 161 0.61 -15.91 -10.55
CA LYS A 161 1.14 -17.26 -10.74
C LYS A 161 2.61 -17.26 -11.18
N THR A 162 3.10 -16.17 -11.78
CA THR A 162 4.49 -16.02 -12.22
C THR A 162 5.32 -15.38 -11.10
N GLN A 163 6.00 -16.20 -10.30
CA GLN A 163 6.62 -15.77 -9.03
C GLN A 163 7.88 -14.90 -9.19
N ASP A 164 8.47 -14.80 -10.38
CA ASP A 164 9.77 -14.15 -10.61
C ASP A 164 9.69 -12.72 -11.17
N THR A 165 8.48 -12.16 -11.32
CA THR A 165 8.31 -10.85 -11.97
C THR A 165 8.22 -9.71 -10.96
N LEU A 166 9.16 -8.76 -11.05
CA LEU A 166 9.03 -7.46 -10.38
C LEU A 166 7.93 -6.65 -11.08
N LEU A 167 6.85 -6.37 -10.35
CA LEU A 167 5.69 -5.66 -10.90
C LEU A 167 6.06 -4.29 -11.48
N SER A 168 6.97 -3.55 -10.84
CA SER A 168 7.39 -2.25 -11.38
C SER A 168 8.06 -2.38 -12.75
N ALA A 169 8.86 -3.43 -12.96
CA ALA A 169 9.46 -3.69 -14.27
C ALA A 169 8.38 -4.08 -15.29
N TYR A 170 7.43 -4.94 -14.88
CA TYR A 170 6.32 -5.35 -15.73
C TYR A 170 5.48 -4.15 -16.21
N LEU A 171 5.08 -3.24 -15.31
CA LEU A 171 4.30 -2.05 -15.68
C LEU A 171 5.06 -1.16 -16.67
N ILE A 172 6.37 -0.99 -16.49
CA ILE A 172 7.22 -0.23 -17.42
C ILE A 172 7.31 -0.92 -18.79
N GLU A 173 7.57 -2.22 -18.81
CA GLU A 173 7.73 -3.01 -20.04
C GLU A 173 6.44 -3.12 -20.86
N THR A 174 5.29 -2.92 -20.22
CA THR A 174 3.96 -2.95 -20.85
C THR A 174 3.33 -1.56 -21.03
N ALA A 175 4.06 -0.49 -20.68
CA ALA A 175 3.56 0.88 -20.64
C ALA A 175 2.21 1.01 -19.91
N ILE A 176 2.06 0.31 -18.78
CA ILE A 176 0.90 0.47 -17.92
C ILE A 176 1.07 1.71 -17.06
N LEU A 177 0.10 2.63 -17.14
CA LEU A 177 0.08 3.91 -16.44
C LEU A 177 -0.22 3.69 -14.95
N PRO A 178 0.73 3.98 -14.02
CA PRO A 178 0.59 3.59 -12.61
C PRO A 178 -0.60 4.18 -11.87
N GLU A 179 -1.09 5.36 -12.29
CA GLU A 179 -2.21 6.06 -11.65
C GLU A 179 -3.56 5.81 -12.34
N SER A 180 -3.58 4.97 -13.39
CA SER A 180 -4.80 4.71 -14.15
C SER A 180 -5.75 3.77 -13.41
N PRO A 181 -7.08 3.87 -13.64
CA PRO A 181 -8.06 2.90 -13.14
C PRO A 181 -7.74 1.45 -13.54
N PHE A 182 -7.21 1.24 -14.75
CA PHE A 182 -6.76 -0.08 -15.18
C PHE A 182 -5.62 -0.63 -14.31
N ALA A 183 -4.61 0.18 -14.01
CA ALA A 183 -3.52 -0.23 -13.12
C ALA A 183 -4.00 -0.47 -11.68
N ALA A 184 -4.92 0.36 -11.18
CA ALA A 184 -5.52 0.18 -9.86
C ALA A 184 -6.22 -1.18 -9.74
N ALA A 185 -7.08 -1.52 -10.71
CA ALA A 185 -7.77 -2.80 -10.76
C ALA A 185 -6.78 -3.97 -10.91
N LEU A 186 -5.83 -3.86 -11.84
CA LEU A 186 -4.82 -4.90 -12.10
C LEU A 186 -4.01 -5.24 -10.84
N LEU A 187 -3.49 -4.21 -10.17
CA LEU A 187 -2.67 -4.39 -8.97
C LEU A 187 -3.51 -4.95 -7.82
N ALA A 188 -4.76 -4.51 -7.66
CA ALA A 188 -5.65 -5.07 -6.64
C ALA A 188 -5.83 -6.58 -6.83
N HIS A 189 -6.14 -7.03 -8.04
CA HIS A 189 -6.28 -8.45 -8.33
C HIS A 189 -4.96 -9.21 -8.20
N TYR A 190 -3.84 -8.66 -8.62
CA TYR A 190 -2.54 -9.27 -8.38
C TYR A 190 -2.31 -9.53 -6.87
N PHE A 191 -2.48 -8.51 -6.03
CA PHE A 191 -2.17 -8.64 -4.61
C PHE A 191 -3.16 -9.51 -3.82
N ARG A 192 -4.42 -9.62 -4.28
CA ARG A 192 -5.39 -10.60 -3.75
C ARG A 192 -4.94 -12.05 -3.94
N HIS A 193 -4.18 -12.34 -5.00
CA HIS A 193 -3.83 -13.71 -5.40
C HIS A 193 -2.34 -14.05 -5.29
N CYS A 194 -1.48 -13.06 -5.03
CA CYS A 194 -0.03 -13.28 -4.96
C CYS A 194 0.38 -14.08 -3.72
N SER A 195 1.52 -14.76 -3.82
CA SER A 195 2.13 -15.43 -2.67
C SER A 195 2.74 -14.42 -1.69
N GLN A 196 2.98 -14.86 -0.45
CA GLN A 196 3.67 -14.02 0.55
C GLN A 196 5.07 -13.58 0.07
N GLN A 197 5.79 -14.47 -0.62
CA GLN A 197 7.10 -14.12 -1.19
C GLN A 197 6.98 -13.02 -2.26
N ALA A 198 5.99 -13.13 -3.15
CA ALA A 198 5.75 -12.14 -4.18
C ALA A 198 5.34 -10.77 -3.59
N LEU A 199 4.52 -10.77 -2.53
CA LEU A 199 4.16 -9.55 -1.79
C LEU A 199 5.39 -8.90 -1.15
N ALA A 200 6.27 -9.69 -0.51
CA ALA A 200 7.51 -9.20 0.08
C ALA A 200 8.42 -8.52 -0.95
N GLN A 201 8.57 -9.12 -2.14
CA GLN A 201 9.36 -8.57 -3.23
C GLN A 201 8.74 -7.29 -3.82
N ASN A 202 7.41 -7.21 -3.84
CA ASN A 202 6.65 -6.12 -4.47
C ASN A 202 6.02 -5.15 -3.46
N GLY A 203 6.55 -5.05 -2.24
CA GLY A 203 5.93 -4.27 -1.15
C GLY A 203 5.68 -2.79 -1.48
N ARG A 204 6.55 -2.15 -2.29
CA ARG A 204 6.31 -0.77 -2.75
C ARG A 204 5.11 -0.67 -3.69
N SER A 205 4.98 -1.62 -4.61
CA SER A 205 3.83 -1.71 -5.53
C SER A 205 2.55 -2.04 -4.77
N PHE A 206 2.62 -2.79 -3.66
CA PHE A 206 1.47 -3.04 -2.79
C PHE A 206 0.95 -1.75 -2.14
N VAL A 207 1.85 -0.97 -1.54
CA VAL A 207 1.49 0.34 -0.95
C VAL A 207 0.92 1.28 -2.02
N HIS A 208 1.50 1.26 -3.22
CA HIS A 208 0.97 2.00 -4.36
C HIS A 208 -0.44 1.57 -4.74
N ALA A 209 -0.68 0.25 -4.86
CA ALA A 209 -1.98 -0.32 -5.14
C ALA A 209 -3.04 0.11 -4.11
N VAL A 210 -2.70 0.09 -2.82
CA VAL A 210 -3.58 0.58 -1.76
C VAL A 210 -3.89 2.06 -1.97
N ARG A 211 -2.90 2.90 -2.27
CA ARG A 211 -3.11 4.35 -2.42
C ARG A 211 -4.06 4.72 -3.55
N ILE A 212 -3.93 4.10 -4.71
CA ILE A 212 -4.68 4.48 -5.93
C ILE A 212 -6.08 3.86 -6.01
N ASN A 213 -6.38 2.88 -5.14
CA ASN A 213 -7.67 2.20 -5.14
C ASN A 213 -8.70 2.90 -4.25
N GLN A 214 -9.98 2.62 -4.53
CA GLN A 214 -11.09 3.14 -3.73
C GLN A 214 -11.15 2.51 -2.33
N PRO A 215 -11.78 3.15 -1.33
CA PRO A 215 -11.76 2.70 0.06
C PRO A 215 -12.18 1.24 0.28
N ALA A 216 -13.16 0.72 -0.46
CA ALA A 216 -13.60 -0.67 -0.34
C ALA A 216 -12.47 -1.66 -0.67
N ILE A 217 -11.72 -1.40 -1.74
CA ILE A 217 -10.58 -2.23 -2.17
C ILE A 217 -9.39 -2.02 -1.23
N GLN A 218 -9.18 -0.80 -0.73
CA GLN A 218 -8.14 -0.54 0.29
C GLN A 218 -8.32 -1.42 1.53
N ILE A 219 -9.56 -1.48 2.04
CA ILE A 219 -9.92 -2.30 3.20
C ILE A 219 -9.63 -3.77 2.91
N GLU A 220 -10.02 -4.26 1.74
CA GLU A 220 -9.78 -5.66 1.37
C GLU A 220 -8.28 -5.99 1.27
N LEU A 221 -7.49 -5.14 0.59
CA LEU A 221 -6.05 -5.35 0.44
C LEU A 221 -5.32 -5.29 1.78
N VAL A 222 -5.62 -4.30 2.62
CA VAL A 222 -5.00 -4.15 3.93
C VAL A 222 -5.46 -5.25 4.89
N GLY A 223 -6.74 -5.62 4.85
CA GLY A 223 -7.30 -6.73 5.61
C GLY A 223 -6.64 -8.06 5.26
N GLY A 224 -6.54 -8.38 3.96
CA GLY A 224 -5.84 -9.57 3.49
C GLY A 224 -4.35 -9.57 3.83
N TYR A 225 -3.70 -8.40 3.80
CA TYR A 225 -2.31 -8.26 4.19
C TYR A 225 -2.09 -8.54 5.70
N PHE A 226 -2.95 -8.00 6.57
CA PHE A 226 -2.94 -8.23 8.02
C PHE A 226 -3.75 -9.45 8.48
N ALA A 227 -4.17 -10.33 7.58
CA ALA A 227 -4.70 -11.65 7.96
C ALA A 227 -3.65 -12.53 8.67
N GLN A 228 -2.38 -12.15 8.55
CA GLN A 228 -1.25 -12.74 9.27
C GLN A 228 -0.53 -11.64 10.03
N ASP A 229 0.14 -12.03 11.12
CA ASP A 229 1.01 -11.10 11.85
C ASP A 229 2.26 -10.76 11.01
N ARG A 230 2.64 -9.48 11.00
CA ARG A 230 3.67 -8.90 10.11
C ARG A 230 4.84 -8.31 10.89
N LEU A 231 5.29 -9.01 11.93
CA LEU A 231 6.36 -8.52 12.81
C LEU A 231 7.75 -8.61 12.17
N GLU A 232 7.95 -9.41 11.13
CA GLU A 232 9.26 -9.59 10.50
C GLU A 232 9.79 -8.30 9.86
N LYS A 233 11.12 -8.18 9.84
CA LYS A 233 11.80 -6.98 9.34
C LYS A 233 11.47 -6.66 7.87
N VAL A 234 11.21 -7.69 7.06
CA VAL A 234 10.89 -7.53 5.62
C VAL A 234 9.61 -6.72 5.40
N TRP A 235 8.66 -6.78 6.34
CA TRP A 235 7.37 -6.09 6.25
C TRP A 235 7.40 -4.66 6.77
N ARG A 236 8.48 -4.26 7.46
CA ARG A 236 8.56 -2.98 8.15
C ARG A 236 8.30 -1.79 7.23
N SER A 237 8.82 -1.82 6.01
CA SER A 237 8.63 -0.74 5.03
C SER A 237 7.17 -0.57 4.60
N VAL A 238 6.47 -1.69 4.38
CA VAL A 238 5.04 -1.69 4.04
C VAL A 238 4.23 -1.19 5.23
N ASN A 239 4.43 -1.78 6.41
CA ASN A 239 3.71 -1.38 7.62
C ASN A 239 3.92 0.10 7.98
N GLN A 240 5.14 0.61 7.81
CA GLN A 240 5.44 2.02 8.05
C GLN A 240 4.69 2.92 7.07
N ALA A 241 4.65 2.56 5.78
CA ALA A 241 3.91 3.32 4.79
C ALA A 241 2.39 3.28 5.04
N LEU A 242 1.84 2.14 5.49
CA LEU A 242 0.43 2.05 5.88
C LEU A 242 0.14 2.90 7.14
N LEU A 243 1.05 2.94 8.10
CA LEU A 243 0.96 3.82 9.27
C LEU A 243 0.94 5.30 8.86
N GLU A 244 1.74 5.68 7.87
CA GLU A 244 1.76 7.05 7.33
C GLU A 244 0.49 7.40 6.56
N LEU A 245 -0.09 6.44 5.83
CA LEU A 245 -1.32 6.63 5.06
C LEU A 245 -2.58 6.73 5.93
N PHE A 246 -2.71 5.88 6.95
CA PHE A 246 -3.95 5.71 7.70
C PHE A 246 -3.86 6.09 9.19
N GLY A 247 -2.66 6.37 9.70
CA GLY A 247 -2.42 6.56 11.13
C GLY A 247 -2.54 5.26 11.95
N PRO A 248 -2.26 5.31 13.26
CA PRO A 248 -2.37 4.14 14.13
C PRO A 248 -3.84 3.77 14.42
N PRO A 249 -4.17 2.48 14.64
CA PRO A 249 -5.48 2.08 15.15
C PRO A 249 -5.79 2.72 16.50
N ARG A 250 -7.08 2.92 16.82
CA ARG A 250 -7.45 3.46 18.14
C ARG A 250 -7.11 2.44 19.23
N PRO A 251 -6.70 2.90 20.43
CA PRO A 251 -6.61 2.01 21.58
C PRO A 251 -8.00 1.53 22.00
N HIS A 252 -8.14 0.26 22.40
CA HIS A 252 -9.42 -0.37 22.78
C HIS A 252 -10.25 0.44 23.80
N ARG A 253 -9.61 1.23 24.67
CA ARG A 253 -10.31 2.03 25.70
C ARG A 253 -11.12 3.20 25.15
N LEU A 254 -10.90 3.62 23.90
CA LEU A 254 -11.64 4.71 23.26
C LEU A 254 -12.74 4.24 22.30
N GLN A 255 -12.93 2.92 22.15
CA GLN A 255 -13.99 2.37 21.30
C GLN A 255 -15.38 2.41 21.99
N SER A 256 -15.45 2.62 23.31
CA SER A 256 -16.71 2.65 24.08
C SER A 256 -17.31 4.05 24.31
N GLY A 257 -16.77 5.10 23.69
CA GLY A 257 -17.27 6.47 23.82
C GLY A 257 -17.82 7.00 22.50
N SER A 258 -19.12 6.81 22.28
CA SER A 258 -19.88 7.50 21.23
C SER A 258 -19.86 9.01 21.52
N SER A 259 -18.94 9.73 20.88
CA SER A 259 -19.04 11.18 20.76
C SER A 259 -19.94 11.47 19.54
N PRO A 260 -21.11 12.11 19.74
CA PRO A 260 -22.15 12.21 18.71
C PRO A 260 -21.88 13.26 17.62
N ASP A 261 -20.76 14.00 17.67
CA ASP A 261 -20.52 15.14 16.76
C ASP A 261 -19.55 14.83 15.59
N LEU A 262 -19.25 13.57 15.30
CA LEU A 262 -18.30 13.15 14.24
C LEU A 262 -18.78 11.92 13.45
N GLU A 263 -20.09 11.81 13.21
CA GLU A 263 -20.75 10.65 12.59
C GLU A 263 -20.61 10.53 11.05
N THR A 264 -19.86 11.38 10.37
CA THR A 264 -19.73 11.32 8.90
C THR A 264 -18.43 10.70 8.36
N ASP A 265 -17.46 10.35 9.22
CA ASP A 265 -16.26 9.61 8.80
C ASP A 265 -16.19 8.27 9.54
N LEU A 266 -16.79 7.24 8.95
CA LEU A 266 -16.49 5.84 9.28
C LEU A 266 -14.99 5.64 9.07
N ARG A 267 -14.20 5.66 10.15
CA ARG A 267 -12.74 5.68 10.07
C ARG A 267 -12.25 4.35 9.50
N PHE A 268 -11.20 4.38 8.68
CA PHE A 268 -10.65 3.24 7.96
C PHE A 268 -10.54 1.95 8.80
N TRP A 269 -9.98 2.06 10.01
CA TRP A 269 -9.78 0.95 10.94
C TRP A 269 -11.08 0.31 11.44
N ASP A 270 -12.17 1.07 11.55
CA ASP A 270 -13.47 0.59 12.05
C ASP A 270 -14.16 -0.33 11.01
N ARG A 271 -13.63 -0.40 9.77
CA ARG A 271 -14.16 -1.22 8.67
C ARG A 271 -13.32 -2.47 8.37
N LEU A 272 -12.20 -2.64 9.06
CA LEU A 272 -11.37 -3.84 8.96
C LEU A 272 -11.84 -4.91 9.95
N ASP A 273 -11.52 -6.17 9.68
CA ASP A 273 -11.72 -7.25 10.64
C ASP A 273 -10.91 -6.98 11.93
N GLN A 274 -11.49 -7.34 13.08
CA GLN A 274 -10.88 -7.08 14.39
C GLN A 274 -9.48 -7.69 14.53
N ASP A 275 -9.26 -8.86 13.93
CA ASP A 275 -7.96 -9.53 13.93
C ASP A 275 -6.92 -8.76 13.13
N ALA A 276 -7.29 -8.21 11.97
CA ALA A 276 -6.40 -7.39 11.15
C ALA A 276 -6.03 -6.08 11.87
N GLU A 277 -7.01 -5.44 12.52
CA GLU A 277 -6.75 -4.26 13.36
C GLU A 277 -5.81 -4.62 14.53
N ALA A 278 -6.02 -5.76 15.18
CA ALA A 278 -5.21 -6.24 16.29
C ALA A 278 -3.75 -6.53 15.87
N HIS A 279 -3.54 -7.20 14.74
CA HIS A 279 -2.20 -7.46 14.20
C HIS A 279 -1.47 -6.15 13.87
N PHE A 280 -2.14 -5.18 13.23
CA PHE A 280 -1.49 -3.91 12.94
C PHE A 280 -1.16 -3.12 14.22
N ARG A 281 -2.08 -3.10 15.19
CA ARG A 281 -1.83 -2.47 16.50
C ARG A 281 -0.65 -3.13 17.21
N HIS A 282 -0.56 -4.46 17.15
CA HIS A 282 0.58 -5.20 17.69
C HIS A 282 1.87 -4.79 16.99
N TRP A 283 1.88 -4.73 15.66
CA TRP A 283 3.05 -4.25 14.92
C TRP A 283 3.47 -2.83 15.33
N VAL A 284 2.52 -1.87 15.42
CA VAL A 284 2.81 -0.48 15.83
C VAL A 284 3.44 -0.44 17.22
N MET A 285 2.93 -1.26 18.14
CA MET A 285 3.47 -1.41 19.48
C MET A 285 4.92 -1.92 19.45
N ILE A 286 5.20 -2.99 18.69
CA ILE A 286 6.55 -3.54 18.57
C ILE A 286 7.49 -2.59 17.85
N ASP A 287 7.04 -1.86 16.83
CA ASP A 287 7.87 -0.87 16.15
C ASP A 287 8.23 0.30 17.07
N LYS A 288 7.32 0.73 17.97
CA LYS A 288 7.61 1.71 19.03
C LYS A 288 8.73 1.22 19.96
N LEU A 289 8.68 -0.04 20.40
CA LEU A 289 9.75 -0.66 21.19
C LEU A 289 11.08 -0.67 20.41
N ARG A 290 11.05 -1.12 19.15
CA ARG A 290 12.25 -1.18 18.30
C ARG A 290 12.90 0.18 18.10
N ARG A 291 12.12 1.26 17.97
CA ARG A 291 12.65 2.63 17.89
C ARG A 291 13.27 3.08 19.21
N HIS A 292 12.65 2.74 20.34
CA HIS A 292 13.15 3.07 21.67
C HIS A 292 14.53 2.47 21.94
N VAL A 293 14.73 1.22 21.55
CA VAL A 293 15.98 0.50 21.83
C VAL A 293 16.96 0.49 20.65
N ALA A 294 16.71 1.24 19.58
CA ALA A 294 17.39 1.08 18.29
C ALA A 294 18.92 1.14 18.38
N ASP A 295 19.44 2.05 19.21
CA ASP A 295 20.88 2.30 19.37
C ASP A 295 21.49 1.50 20.55
N GLN A 296 20.71 0.61 21.18
CA GLN A 296 21.10 -0.10 22.40
C GLN A 296 21.18 -1.62 22.14
N PRO A 297 22.33 -2.13 21.67
CA PRO A 297 22.45 -3.50 21.17
C PRO A 297 22.10 -4.56 22.24
N ARG A 298 22.34 -4.27 23.53
CA ARG A 298 22.00 -5.16 24.64
C ARG A 298 20.49 -5.32 24.80
N LYS A 299 19.73 -4.22 24.74
CA LYS A 299 18.27 -4.24 24.79
C LYS A 299 17.66 -4.85 23.53
N VAL A 300 18.21 -4.54 22.35
CA VAL A 300 17.80 -5.20 21.10
C VAL A 300 17.93 -6.72 21.21
N PHE A 301 19.07 -7.20 21.74
CA PHE A 301 19.29 -8.63 21.96
C PHE A 301 18.32 -9.22 23.00
N PHE A 302 18.14 -8.55 24.14
CA PHE A 302 17.24 -9.00 25.20
C PHE A 302 15.79 -9.09 24.72
N TYR A 303 15.27 -8.03 24.09
CA TYR A 303 13.91 -8.01 23.58
C TYR A 303 13.72 -8.91 22.37
N GLY A 304 14.75 -9.15 21.56
CA GLY A 304 14.71 -10.12 20.47
C GLY A 304 14.48 -11.57 20.92
N GLN A 305 14.69 -11.87 22.21
CA GLN A 305 14.41 -13.17 22.82
C GLN A 305 13.08 -13.21 23.58
N CYS A 306 12.44 -12.06 23.78
CA CYS A 306 11.16 -11.98 24.45
C CYS A 306 10.04 -12.39 23.48
N ASP A 307 9.08 -13.15 23.97
CA ASP A 307 7.87 -13.47 23.21
C ASP A 307 6.99 -12.21 23.10
N HIS A 308 7.11 -11.51 21.96
CA HIS A 308 6.41 -10.27 21.69
C HIS A 308 4.88 -10.40 21.72
N HIS A 309 4.32 -11.61 21.53
CA HIS A 309 2.87 -11.85 21.61
C HIS A 309 2.33 -11.77 23.04
N LYS A 310 3.20 -11.81 24.06
CA LYS A 310 2.81 -11.69 25.47
C LYS A 310 2.76 -10.24 25.96
N ILE A 311 3.25 -9.29 25.16
CA ILE A 311 3.15 -7.86 25.47
C ILE A 311 1.70 -7.44 25.19
N ARG A 312 1.00 -6.94 26.20
CA ARG A 312 -0.38 -6.46 26.09
C ARG A 312 -0.45 -5.01 25.62
N GLU A 313 0.47 -4.18 26.11
CA GLU A 313 0.45 -2.74 25.88
C GLU A 313 1.86 -2.15 26.07
N ILE A 314 2.16 -1.07 25.35
CA ILE A 314 3.37 -0.25 25.58
C ILE A 314 2.99 1.19 25.90
N LEU A 315 3.15 1.55 27.16
CA LEU A 315 2.85 2.87 27.70
C LEU A 315 4.12 3.74 27.74
N ARG A 316 3.92 5.06 27.81
CA ARG A 316 4.97 6.00 28.22
C ARG A 316 4.77 6.36 29.68
N TRP A 317 5.80 6.19 30.49
CA TRP A 317 5.79 6.72 31.85
C TRP A 317 6.16 8.21 31.84
N ASP A 318 7.19 8.57 31.07
CA ASP A 318 7.63 9.93 30.79
C ASP A 318 8.23 9.99 29.37
N ASP A 319 9.01 11.01 29.07
CA ASP A 319 9.63 11.21 27.75
C ASP A 319 10.73 10.18 27.45
N LYS A 320 11.30 9.55 28.48
CA LYS A 320 12.47 8.66 28.37
C LYS A 320 12.15 7.20 28.74
N THR A 321 11.05 6.94 29.44
CA THR A 321 10.75 5.62 30.00
C THR A 321 9.55 4.99 29.30
N LEU A 322 9.77 3.83 28.67
CA LEU A 322 8.71 2.97 28.18
C LEU A 322 8.35 1.89 29.19
N ILE A 323 7.05 1.60 29.28
CA ILE A 323 6.52 0.53 30.12
C ILE A 323 5.89 -0.53 29.21
N LEU A 324 6.45 -1.74 29.26
CA LEU A 324 5.89 -2.90 28.57
C LEU A 324 5.02 -3.65 29.57
N VAL A 325 3.72 -3.74 29.28
CA VAL A 325 2.73 -4.36 30.15
C VAL A 325 2.51 -5.80 29.72
N PHE A 326 2.66 -6.74 30.65
CA PHE A 326 2.33 -8.16 30.51
C PHE A 326 1.13 -8.51 31.41
N ASP A 327 0.69 -9.76 31.39
CA ASP A 327 -0.51 -10.19 32.15
C ASP A 327 -0.41 -9.97 33.67
N HIS A 328 0.79 -10.18 34.24
CA HIS A 328 0.98 -10.18 35.70
C HIS A 328 2.12 -9.27 36.17
N PHE A 329 2.81 -8.62 35.24
CA PHE A 329 3.95 -7.77 35.54
C PHE A 329 4.15 -6.70 34.47
N VAL A 330 5.04 -5.77 34.74
CA VAL A 330 5.51 -4.80 33.75
C VAL A 330 7.03 -4.72 33.74
N LEU A 331 7.58 -4.33 32.59
CA LEU A 331 8.98 -3.92 32.47
C LEU A 331 9.04 -2.42 32.24
N ALA A 332 9.85 -1.73 33.04
CA ALA A 332 10.23 -0.34 32.81
C ALA A 332 11.60 -0.28 32.14
N ASP A 333 11.64 0.44 31.03
CA ASP A 333 12.81 0.61 30.16
C ASP A 333 13.09 2.10 29.96
N ASP A 334 14.15 2.60 30.59
CA ASP A 334 14.64 3.96 30.45
C ASP A 334 15.62 4.08 29.28
N LEU A 335 15.39 5.05 28.40
CA LEU A 335 16.24 5.30 27.25
C LEU A 335 17.70 5.64 27.64
N GLU A 336 17.96 6.23 28.82
CA GLU A 336 19.30 6.62 29.24
C GLU A 336 20.09 5.47 29.88
N ASP A 337 19.42 4.40 30.33
CA ASP A 337 20.07 3.26 30.95
C ASP A 337 20.20 2.08 29.99
N GLU A 338 21.33 1.98 29.28
CA GLU A 338 21.56 0.94 28.28
C GLU A 338 21.73 -0.48 28.87
N ALA A 339 22.04 -0.58 30.15
CA ALA A 339 22.51 -1.81 30.79
C ALA A 339 21.49 -2.39 31.78
N GLN A 340 20.39 -1.69 32.05
CA GLN A 340 19.44 -2.10 33.07
C GLN A 340 17.99 -1.91 32.64
N LEU A 341 17.15 -2.81 33.13
CA LEU A 341 15.69 -2.72 33.07
C LEU A 341 15.14 -3.01 34.46
N TYR A 342 13.90 -2.61 34.72
CA TYR A 342 13.25 -2.92 36.00
C TYR A 342 11.96 -3.69 35.77
N TYR A 343 11.86 -4.84 36.41
CA TYR A 343 10.64 -5.60 36.54
C TYR A 343 9.85 -5.10 37.74
N TYR A 344 8.53 -5.01 37.56
CA TYR A 344 7.58 -4.75 38.63
C TYR A 344 6.44 -5.76 38.55
N ASP A 345 6.05 -6.33 39.69
CA ASP A 345 4.75 -7.01 39.73
C ASP A 345 3.61 -6.02 39.45
N LEU A 346 2.50 -6.53 38.93
CA LEU A 346 1.39 -5.68 38.51
C LEU A 346 0.74 -4.89 39.67
N PRO A 347 0.54 -5.45 40.88
CA PRO A 347 0.03 -4.68 42.03
C PRO A 347 0.92 -3.49 42.41
N THR A 348 2.24 -3.68 42.47
CA THR A 348 3.21 -2.65 42.81
C THR A 348 3.25 -1.56 41.75
N PHE A 349 3.28 -1.94 40.47
CA PHE A 349 3.19 -0.96 39.38
C PHE A 349 1.92 -0.12 39.46
N ARG A 350 0.76 -0.74 39.74
CA ARG A 350 -0.51 -0.01 39.91
C ARG A 350 -0.43 0.99 41.06
N LEU A 351 0.10 0.58 42.21
CA LEU A 351 0.30 1.46 43.36
C LEU A 351 1.19 2.67 43.01
N LEU A 352 2.31 2.43 42.32
CA LEU A 352 3.23 3.51 41.91
C LEU A 352 2.58 4.45 40.88
N ARG A 353 1.82 3.90 39.93
CA ARG A 353 1.10 4.69 38.93
C ARG A 353 0.03 5.57 39.55
N ASP A 354 -0.73 5.04 40.50
CA ASP A 354 -1.83 5.77 41.15
C ASP A 354 -1.30 6.86 42.09
N ASN A 355 -0.08 6.69 42.63
CA ASN A 355 0.61 7.67 43.46
C ASN A 355 1.72 8.43 42.72
N LYS A 356 1.64 8.51 41.38
CA LYS A 356 2.67 9.14 40.56
C LYS A 356 2.86 10.60 40.93
N SER A 357 4.05 10.95 41.41
CA SER A 357 4.46 12.33 41.68
C SER A 357 5.38 12.87 40.58
N PRO A 358 5.42 14.21 40.37
CA PRO A 358 6.40 14.84 39.49
C PRO A 358 7.83 14.47 39.95
N GLY A 359 8.61 13.84 39.07
CA GLY A 359 9.98 13.39 39.36
C GLY A 359 10.11 11.93 39.81
N MET A 360 9.01 11.19 39.97
CA MET A 360 9.07 9.73 40.20
C MET A 360 9.58 9.02 38.94
N SER A 361 10.72 8.35 39.05
CA SER A 361 11.32 7.53 37.99
C SER A 361 11.15 6.04 38.31
N LEU A 362 10.70 5.25 37.32
CA LEU A 362 10.66 3.79 37.45
C LEU A 362 12.03 3.13 37.18
N SER A 363 13.01 3.92 36.76
CA SER A 363 14.42 3.57 36.57
C SER A 363 15.22 3.74 37.87
N ASN A 364 14.64 4.40 38.88
CA ASN A 364 15.17 4.53 40.23
C ASN A 364 14.05 4.30 41.26
N PRO A 365 13.70 3.02 41.53
CA PRO A 365 12.50 2.69 42.30
C PRO A 365 12.61 3.19 43.75
N PRO A 366 11.53 3.76 44.35
CA PRO A 366 11.56 4.27 45.72
C PRO A 366 11.57 3.18 46.81
N MET A 367 11.62 1.91 46.42
CA MET A 367 11.50 0.75 47.29
C MET A 367 12.68 -0.21 47.10
N SER A 368 12.84 -1.18 48.01
CA SER A 368 13.94 -2.13 47.94
C SER A 368 13.91 -2.93 46.63
N VAL A 369 15.05 -2.93 45.92
CA VAL A 369 15.24 -3.67 44.67
C VAL A 369 16.15 -4.87 44.91
N ARG A 370 15.82 -6.01 44.32
CA ARG A 370 16.74 -7.16 44.22
C ARG A 370 17.20 -7.37 42.79
N THR A 371 18.36 -7.98 42.62
CA THR A 371 18.81 -8.39 41.29
C THR A 371 18.11 -9.66 40.84
N ALA A 372 17.92 -9.83 39.52
CA ALA A 372 17.38 -11.07 38.96
C ALA A 372 18.19 -12.30 39.40
N ARG A 373 19.52 -12.17 39.51
CA ARG A 373 20.40 -13.22 40.00
C ARG A 373 20.05 -13.65 41.43
N ASP A 374 19.86 -12.70 42.34
CA ASP A 374 19.54 -13.01 43.74
C ASP A 374 18.18 -13.70 43.85
N VAL A 375 17.18 -13.22 43.12
CA VAL A 375 15.84 -13.81 43.09
C VAL A 375 15.88 -15.24 42.56
N MET A 376 16.59 -15.48 41.46
CA MET A 376 16.73 -16.81 40.87
C MET A 376 17.48 -17.79 41.78
N LEU A 377 18.46 -17.32 42.56
CA LEU A 377 19.24 -18.18 43.46
C LEU A 377 18.53 -18.47 44.80
N THR A 378 17.74 -17.52 45.30
CA THR A 378 17.06 -17.64 46.61
C THR A 378 15.63 -18.16 46.49
N GLY A 379 15.00 -18.00 45.33
CA GLY A 379 13.59 -18.33 45.10
C GLY A 379 12.60 -17.37 45.77
N GLU A 380 13.07 -16.26 46.37
CA GLU A 380 12.22 -15.30 47.07
C GLU A 380 11.49 -14.40 46.08
N GLN A 381 10.15 -14.39 46.12
CA GLN A 381 9.35 -13.44 45.34
C GLN A 381 9.62 -12.00 45.78
N HIS A 382 9.82 -11.11 44.81
CA HIS A 382 10.10 -9.70 45.05
C HIS A 382 9.30 -8.82 44.11
N ASN A 383 8.80 -7.71 44.67
CA ASN A 383 7.90 -6.79 43.98
C ASN A 383 8.60 -5.98 42.87
N VAL A 384 9.89 -5.68 43.08
CA VAL A 384 10.73 -4.95 42.12
C VAL A 384 12.06 -5.67 41.96
N VAL A 385 12.39 -5.97 40.70
CA VAL A 385 13.61 -6.71 40.36
C VAL A 385 14.40 -5.94 39.30
N SER A 386 15.67 -5.65 39.57
CA SER A 386 16.58 -5.08 38.59
C SER A 386 17.11 -6.18 37.66
N LEU A 387 16.93 -5.96 36.37
CA LEU A 387 17.40 -6.82 35.30
C LEU A 387 18.66 -6.21 34.69
N SER A 388 19.83 -6.67 35.11
CA SER A 388 21.08 -6.26 34.49
C SER A 388 21.27 -7.01 33.17
N LEU A 389 21.57 -6.26 32.11
CA LEU A 389 21.84 -6.75 30.76
C LEU A 389 23.34 -6.92 30.49
N GLU A 390 24.16 -6.91 31.54
CA GLU A 390 25.60 -7.06 31.43
C GLU A 390 26.05 -8.51 31.55
N ALA A 391 26.89 -8.95 30.62
CA ALA A 391 27.67 -10.19 30.70
C ALA A 391 26.85 -11.39 31.22
N VAL A 392 27.27 -11.97 32.35
CA VAL A 392 26.63 -13.16 32.98
C VAL A 392 25.24 -12.83 33.54
N ASN A 393 24.99 -11.60 33.97
CA ASN A 393 23.71 -11.21 34.55
C ASN A 393 22.56 -11.20 33.52
N LEU A 394 22.89 -11.03 32.23
CA LEU A 394 21.92 -11.13 31.15
C LEU A 394 21.23 -12.50 31.12
N LEU A 395 21.95 -13.58 31.43
CA LEU A 395 21.38 -14.93 31.49
C LEU A 395 20.33 -15.04 32.60
N TYR A 396 20.65 -14.53 33.80
CA TYR A 396 19.71 -14.50 34.92
C TYR A 396 18.48 -13.64 34.62
N SER A 397 18.68 -12.45 34.04
CA SER A 397 17.60 -11.57 33.62
C SER A 397 16.67 -12.24 32.60
N ARG A 398 17.24 -12.96 31.62
CA ARG A 398 16.48 -13.72 30.62
C ARG A 398 15.69 -14.85 31.26
N ASP A 399 16.36 -15.68 32.06
CA ASP A 399 15.74 -16.87 32.66
C ASP A 399 14.62 -16.47 33.63
N PHE A 400 14.84 -15.41 34.42
CA PHE A 400 13.82 -14.81 35.27
C PHE A 400 12.58 -14.40 34.46
N ILE A 401 12.73 -13.62 33.38
CA ILE A 401 11.59 -13.21 32.55
C ILE A 401 10.93 -14.41 31.86
N ALA A 402 11.70 -15.39 31.40
CA ALA A 402 11.14 -16.62 30.84
C ALA A 402 10.28 -17.38 31.86
N GLU A 403 10.65 -17.39 33.15
CA GLU A 403 9.82 -17.94 34.22
C GLU A 403 8.54 -17.12 34.43
N GLN A 404 8.64 -15.79 34.53
CA GLN A 404 7.46 -14.92 34.70
C GLN A 404 6.48 -15.05 33.53
N LEU A 405 6.98 -15.29 32.31
CA LEU A 405 6.16 -15.54 31.13
C LEU A 405 5.54 -16.95 31.10
N LYS A 406 6.02 -17.92 31.90
CA LYS A 406 5.48 -19.30 31.99
C LYS A 406 4.41 -19.45 33.06
N THR A 407 4.39 -18.59 34.08
CA THR A 407 3.48 -18.66 35.23
C THR A 407 1.99 -18.58 34.83
N THR A 408 1.69 -18.31 33.56
CA THR A 408 0.37 -18.35 32.92
C THR A 408 -0.34 -19.72 32.89
N ARG A 409 0.29 -20.84 33.32
CA ARG A 409 -0.32 -22.19 33.21
C ARG A 409 -0.73 -22.90 34.51
N ASN A 410 -0.30 -22.46 35.70
CA ASN A 410 -0.51 -23.24 36.94
C ASN A 410 -1.27 -22.50 38.05
N GLY A 411 -1.99 -21.42 37.72
CA GLY A 411 -2.63 -20.56 38.71
C GLY A 411 -4.03 -20.14 38.35
N MET A 412 -4.89 -21.07 37.95
CA MET A 412 -6.35 -21.00 38.08
C MET A 412 -6.97 -22.39 37.94
#